data_AF-A0A352GH72-F1
#
_entry.id   AF-A0A352GH72-F1
#
_cell.length_a   1.000
_cell.length_b   1.000
_cell.length_c   1.000
_cell.angle_alpha   90.00
_cell.angle_beta   90.00
_cell.angle_gamma   90.00
#
_symmetry.space_group_name_H-M   'P 1'
#
loop_
_entity.id
_entity.type
_entity.pdbx_description
1 polymer ?
#
loop_
_entity_poly.entity_id
_entity_poly.type
_entity_poly.pdbx_seq_one_letter_code
_entity_poly.pdbx_strand_id
1 'polypeptide(L)'
;SYPGDLILLRLDGLVVQQPLTLGNAEIDQQVYAVGADVGRSAIRAYLPGRVVAVPPADKPLARVHHSARSQPGNSGGALFARDGSLVAIIASGGEGRN
;
A
#
# COMPACT_ATOMS: atom_id res chain seq x y z
N SER A 1 9.44 5.55 -17.26
CA SER A 1 10.01 4.89 -16.07
C SER A 1 9.10 3.74 -15.67
N TYR A 2 9.71 2.63 -15.26
CA TYR A 2 9.19 1.30 -14.88
C TYR A 2 10.24 0.82 -13.83
N PRO A 3 9.96 -0.02 -12.81
CA PRO A 3 9.15 -1.22 -12.99
C PRO A 3 8.04 -1.51 -11.98
N GLY A 4 8.06 -0.85 -10.82
CA GLY A 4 7.05 -1.03 -9.77
C GLY A 4 6.23 0.22 -9.44
N ASP A 5 6.42 1.32 -10.18
CA ASP A 5 5.83 2.64 -9.86
C ASP A 5 6.25 3.14 -8.46
N LEU A 6 7.55 3.10 -8.17
CA LEU A 6 8.14 3.46 -6.88
C LEU A 6 9.19 4.56 -7.00
N ILE A 7 9.22 5.44 -6.01
CA ILE A 7 10.25 6.45 -5.79
C ILE A 7 10.63 6.47 -4.30
N LEU A 8 11.92 6.69 -3.99
CA LEU A 8 12.41 6.89 -2.64
C LEU A 8 12.77 8.37 -2.45
N LEU A 9 12.19 9.00 -1.42
CA LEU A 9 12.45 10.37 -1.05
C LEU A 9 13.23 10.43 0.27
N ARG A 10 14.11 11.42 0.40
CA ARG A 10 14.83 11.73 1.64
C ARG A 10 14.46 13.13 2.09
N LEU A 11 14.09 13.26 3.36
CA LEU A 11 13.84 14.54 4.00
C LEU A 11 14.91 14.76 5.08
N ASP A 12 15.72 15.80 4.93
CA ASP A 12 16.70 16.17 5.94
C ASP A 12 16.00 16.76 7.17
N GLY A 13 16.45 16.36 8.36
CA GLY A 13 15.86 16.79 9.63
C GLY A 13 14.57 16.07 10.04
N LEU A 14 14.12 15.05 9.28
CA LEU A 14 12.99 14.22 9.71
C LEU A 14 13.39 13.36 10.93
N VAL A 15 12.76 13.63 12.08
CA VAL A 15 12.91 12.81 13.28
C VAL A 15 11.76 11.79 13.33
N VAL A 16 12.08 10.52 13.06
CA VAL A 16 11.12 9.41 13.19
C VAL A 16 11.31 8.77 14.56
N GLN A 17 10.28 8.82 15.41
CA GLN A 17 10.34 8.21 16.75
C GLN A 17 10.39 6.68 16.71
N GLN A 18 9.69 6.08 15.75
CA GLN A 18 9.68 4.64 15.54
C GLN A 18 9.55 4.33 14.04
N PRO A 19 10.46 3.55 13.45
CA PRO A 19 10.30 3.10 12.07
C PRO A 19 9.11 2.15 11.95
N LEU A 20 8.53 2.06 10.75
CA LEU A 20 7.47 1.10 10.48
C LEU A 20 8.00 -0.34 10.57
N THR A 21 7.24 -1.21 11.22
CA THR A 21 7.46 -2.66 11.16
C THR A 21 7.07 -3.16 9.77
N LEU A 22 7.95 -3.91 9.11
CA LEU A 22 7.66 -4.52 7.82
C LEU A 22 7.09 -5.93 8.02
N GLY A 23 6.07 -6.28 7.25
CA GLY A 23 5.48 -7.61 7.23
C GLY A 23 5.30 -8.12 5.80
N ASN A 24 5.00 -9.41 5.67
CA ASN A 24 4.60 -10.01 4.40
C ASN A 24 3.07 -10.02 4.30
N ALA A 25 2.55 -9.82 3.08
CA ALA A 25 1.14 -10.04 2.80
C ALA A 25 0.83 -11.54 2.70
N GLU A 26 -0.28 -11.97 3.28
CA GLU A 26 -0.78 -13.34 3.20
C GLU A 26 -2.20 -13.36 2.62
N ILE A 27 -2.58 -14.39 1.87
CA ILE A 27 -3.95 -14.53 1.33
C ILE A 27 -4.96 -14.52 2.50
N ASP A 28 -6.10 -13.83 2.31
CA ASP A 28 -7.17 -13.61 3.28
C ASP A 28 -6.82 -12.76 4.52
N GLN A 29 -5.57 -12.30 4.63
CA GLN A 29 -5.13 -11.37 5.67
C GLN A 29 -5.95 -10.09 5.62
N GLN A 30 -6.50 -9.67 6.78
CA GLN A 30 -7.21 -8.40 6.88
C GLN A 30 -6.21 -7.24 6.81
N VAL A 31 -6.49 -6.30 5.91
CA VAL A 31 -5.62 -5.17 5.62
C VAL A 31 -6.38 -3.85 5.52
N TYR A 32 -5.67 -2.77 5.81
CA TYR A 32 -6.17 -1.40 5.82
C TYR A 32 -5.35 -0.55 4.86
N ALA A 33 -6.02 0.10 3.90
CA ALA A 33 -5.39 1.14 3.11
C ALA A 33 -5.33 2.43 3.93
N VAL A 34 -4.15 3.05 3.97
CA VAL A 34 -3.90 4.35 4.59
C VAL A 34 -3.27 5.27 3.56
N GLY A 35 -3.92 6.40 3.29
CA GLY A 35 -3.47 7.34 2.27
C GLY A 35 -3.98 8.75 2.50
N ALA A 36 -3.56 9.67 1.63
CA ALA A 36 -4.03 11.04 1.64
C ALA A 36 -5.39 11.16 0.92
N ASP A 37 -6.41 11.62 1.64
CA ASP A 37 -7.70 12.00 1.06
C ASP A 37 -7.59 13.45 0.56
N VAL A 38 -7.29 13.62 -0.73
CA VAL A 38 -7.08 14.94 -1.36
C VAL A 38 -8.31 15.83 -1.23
N GLY A 39 -9.51 15.27 -1.34
CA GLY A 39 -10.76 16.03 -1.23
C GLY A 39 -11.01 16.59 0.19
N ARG A 40 -10.35 16.03 1.20
CA ARG A 40 -10.47 16.45 2.60
C ARG A 40 -9.18 17.03 3.19
N SER A 41 -8.08 17.04 2.44
CA SER A 41 -6.75 17.45 2.92
C SER A 41 -6.34 16.76 4.23
N ALA A 42 -6.59 15.45 4.34
CA ALA A 42 -6.32 14.68 5.56
C ALA A 42 -5.77 13.27 5.27
N ILE A 43 -4.98 12.72 6.21
CA ILE A 43 -4.57 11.31 6.19
C ILE A 43 -5.69 10.44 6.76
N ARG A 44 -5.95 9.29 6.13
CA ARG A 44 -7.08 8.46 6.53
C ARG A 44 -6.80 6.96 6.36
N ALA A 45 -7.22 6.19 7.37
CA ALA A 45 -7.41 4.75 7.24
C ALA A 45 -8.83 4.47 6.72
N TYR A 46 -8.93 3.68 5.67
CA TYR A 46 -10.22 3.30 5.07
C TYR A 46 -10.79 2.04 5.72
N LEU A 47 -12.05 1.72 5.39
CA LEU A 47 -12.65 0.45 5.80
C LEU A 47 -11.78 -0.72 5.33
N PRO A 48 -11.57 -1.74 6.19
CA PRO A 48 -10.68 -2.84 5.87
C PRO A 48 -11.22 -3.69 4.73
N GLY A 49 -10.29 -4.42 4.10
CA GLY A 49 -10.61 -5.54 3.24
C GLY A 49 -9.65 -6.68 3.51
N ARG A 50 -9.44 -7.53 2.51
CA ARG A 50 -8.53 -8.67 2.58
C ARG A 50 -7.57 -8.71 1.40
N VAL A 51 -6.41 -9.32 1.60
CA VAL A 51 -5.53 -9.73 0.51
C VAL A 51 -6.20 -10.85 -0.27
N VAL A 52 -6.29 -10.68 -1.59
CA VAL A 52 -6.90 -11.62 -2.54
C VAL A 52 -5.85 -12.47 -3.22
N ALA A 53 -4.69 -11.89 -3.51
CA ALA A 53 -3.56 -12.60 -4.12
C ALA A 53 -2.23 -11.98 -3.70
N VAL A 54 -1.20 -12.81 -3.64
CA VAL A 54 0.18 -12.42 -3.34
C VAL A 54 1.07 -12.64 -4.58
N PRO A 55 2.14 -11.85 -4.75
CA PRO A 55 3.09 -12.02 -5.85
C PRO A 55 3.72 -13.43 -5.85
N PRO A 56 3.76 -14.13 -7.01
CA PRO A 56 4.58 -15.32 -7.18
C PRO A 56 6.07 -15.00 -7.03
N ALA A 57 6.85 -15.93 -6.45
CA ALA A 57 8.28 -15.71 -6.16
C ALA A 57 9.13 -15.43 -7.41
N ASP A 58 8.72 -15.92 -8.58
CA ASP A 58 9.41 -15.77 -9.87
C ASP A 58 9.02 -14.48 -10.63
N LYS A 59 8.12 -13.65 -10.05
CA LYS A 59 7.59 -12.44 -10.68
C LYS A 59 7.85 -11.21 -9.82
N PRO A 60 9.06 -10.62 -9.88
CA PRO A 60 9.48 -9.54 -8.97
C PRO A 60 8.67 -8.25 -9.08
N LEU A 61 7.86 -8.10 -10.15
CA LEU A 61 7.02 -6.93 -10.40
C LEU A 61 5.52 -7.21 -10.21
N ALA A 62 5.16 -8.46 -9.85
CA ALA A 62 3.79 -8.78 -9.50
C ALA A 62 3.40 -8.07 -8.18
N ARG A 63 2.12 -7.77 -8.04
CA ARG A 63 1.60 -6.94 -6.95
C ARG A 63 0.74 -7.76 -6.01
N VAL A 64 0.65 -7.29 -4.77
CA VAL A 64 -0.39 -7.75 -3.85
C VAL A 64 -1.73 -7.20 -4.36
N HIS A 65 -2.73 -8.07 -4.52
CA HIS A 65 -4.10 -7.68 -4.81
C HIS A 65 -4.91 -7.71 -3.53
N HIS A 66 -5.74 -6.69 -3.29
CA HIS A 66 -6.57 -6.60 -2.08
C HIS A 66 -7.95 -5.99 -2.37
N SER A 67 -8.89 -6.22 -1.47
CA SER A 67 -10.24 -5.62 -1.51
C SER A 67 -10.42 -4.41 -0.59
N ALA A 68 -9.41 -4.04 0.20
CA ALA A 68 -9.47 -2.86 1.06
C ALA A 68 -9.75 -1.59 0.24
N ARG A 69 -10.63 -0.73 0.76
CA ARG A 69 -11.11 0.45 0.04
C ARG A 69 -9.96 1.43 -0.21
N SER A 70 -9.79 1.84 -1.45
CA SER A 70 -8.85 2.90 -1.85
C SER A 70 -9.57 3.94 -2.73
N GLN A 71 -9.00 5.13 -2.87
CA GLN A 71 -9.56 6.25 -3.65
C GLN A 71 -8.47 6.90 -4.50
N PRO A 72 -8.85 7.66 -5.56
CA PRO A 72 -7.91 8.53 -6.26
C PRO A 72 -7.14 9.42 -5.27
N GLY A 73 -5.81 9.49 -5.43
CA GLY A 73 -4.92 10.19 -4.50
C GLY A 73 -4.24 9.30 -3.45
N ASN A 74 -4.65 8.03 -3.31
CA ASN A 74 -3.99 7.10 -2.37
C ASN A 74 -2.69 6.48 -2.91
N SER A 75 -2.31 6.69 -4.17
CA SER A 75 -1.03 6.20 -4.71
C SER A 75 0.14 6.76 -3.88
N GLY A 76 1.10 5.91 -3.55
CA GLY A 76 2.19 6.22 -2.60
C GLY A 76 1.79 6.05 -1.13
N GLY A 77 0.52 5.76 -0.83
CA GLY A 77 0.04 5.38 0.49
C GLY A 77 0.49 3.97 0.91
N ALA A 78 0.04 3.54 2.07
CA ALA A 78 0.45 2.30 2.72
C ALA A 78 -0.70 1.32 2.87
N LEU A 79 -0.40 0.02 2.75
CA LEU A 79 -1.29 -1.06 3.12
C LEU A 79 -0.76 -1.71 4.40
N PHE A 80 -1.56 -1.67 5.46
CA PHE A 80 -1.20 -2.19 6.78
C PHE A 80 -1.97 -3.46 7.11
N ALA A 81 -1.30 -4.44 7.71
CA ALA A 81 -1.95 -5.54 8.39
C ALA A 81 -2.58 -5.07 9.72
N ARG A 82 -3.45 -5.90 10.31
CA ARG A 82 -4.18 -5.58 11.55
C ARG A 82 -3.26 -5.29 12.75
N ASP A 83 -2.06 -5.86 12.77
CA ASP A 83 -1.04 -5.65 13.80
C ASP A 83 -0.25 -4.34 13.62
N GLY A 84 -0.50 -3.59 12.55
CA GLY A 84 0.21 -2.36 12.22
C GLY A 84 1.44 -2.55 11.33
N SER A 85 1.74 -3.77 10.89
CA SER A 85 2.85 -4.05 9.97
C SER A 85 2.55 -3.52 8.56
N LEU A 86 3.50 -2.81 7.95
CA LEU A 86 3.43 -2.39 6.55
C LEU A 86 3.66 -3.60 5.65
N VAL A 87 2.68 -3.95 4.83
CA VAL A 87 2.74 -5.14 3.95
C VAL A 87 2.80 -4.81 2.46
N ALA A 88 2.41 -3.60 2.05
CA ALA A 88 2.57 -3.11 0.67
C ALA A 88 2.49 -1.58 0.58
N ILE A 89 2.96 -1.02 -0.53
CA ILE A 89 2.74 0.38 -0.93
C ILE A 89 1.61 0.40 -1.96
N ILE A 90 0.64 1.30 -1.77
CA ILE A 90 -0.50 1.44 -2.68
C ILE A 90 0.02 2.07 -3.98
N ALA A 91 -0.06 1.33 -5.08
CA ALA A 91 0.22 1.84 -6.41
C ALA A 91 -1.07 1.97 -7.22
N SER A 92 -1.14 2.98 -8.08
CA SER A 92 -2.13 3.00 -9.16
C SER A 92 -1.81 1.88 -10.14
N GLY A 93 -2.81 1.12 -10.55
CA GLY A 93 -2.61 0.06 -11.54
C GLY A 93 -3.71 -0.98 -11.52
N GLY A 94 -4.76 -0.69 -12.27
CA GLY A 94 -5.34 -1.62 -13.22
C GLY A 94 -5.38 -0.84 -14.53
N GLU A 95 -4.41 -1.05 -15.42
CA GLU A 95 -4.63 -0.61 -16.80
C GLU A 95 -5.90 -1.31 -17.29
N GLY A 96 -6.82 -0.55 -17.86
CA GLY A 96 -7.98 -1.14 -18.51
C GLY A 96 -7.52 -2.22 -19.49
N ARG A 97 -7.98 -3.46 -19.25
CA ARG A 97 -8.24 -4.55 -20.20
C ARG A 97 -8.64 -5.81 -19.42
N ASN A 98 -9.95 -6.07 -19.40
CA ASN A 98 -10.44 -7.40 -19.78
C ASN A 98 -10.21 -7.58 -21.28
#